data_AF-A0A952QV56-F1
#
_entry.id   AF-A0A952QV56-F1
#
_cell.length_a   1.000
_cell.length_b   1.000
_cell.length_c   1.000
_cell.angle_alpha   90.00
_cell.angle_beta   90.00
_cell.angle_gamma   90.00
#
_symmetry.space_group_name_H-M   'P 1'
#
loop_
_entity.id
_entity.type
_entity.pdbx_description
1 polymer ?
#
loop_
_entity_poly.entity_id
_entity_poly.type
_entity_poly.pdbx_seq_one_letter_code
_entity_poly.pdbx_strand_id
1 'polypeptide(L)'
;MPEDTPQAPEATTPAAPEAQPETFDREYVEKLRKENATYRRKAQEAHEAVEAAKTAAERAKLDELERVKAEKADVEKRIAELELRSLTAERRAAITGKVADATAALKLLDETRHLDQEGAVKVDALLTDYPFLAPKALAGSIPAPDATKTINAADLQRMTPEEINKNWDAVKAAHTKP
;
A
#
# COMPACT_ATOMS: atom_id res chain seq x y z
N MET A 1 -92.51 -53.30 -5.15
CA MET A 1 -92.03 -52.76 -3.87
C MET A 1 -91.45 -51.39 -4.16
N PRO A 2 -92.06 -50.32 -3.63
CA PRO A 2 -91.70 -48.93 -3.91
C PRO A 2 -90.44 -48.55 -3.11
N GLU A 3 -89.52 -47.82 -3.74
CA GLU A 3 -88.53 -47.04 -2.98
C GLU A 3 -88.80 -45.55 -3.21
N ASP A 4 -89.07 -44.93 -2.08
CA ASP A 4 -89.50 -43.56 -1.84
C ASP A 4 -88.23 -42.69 -1.81
N THR A 5 -88.11 -41.74 -2.74
CA THR A 5 -87.03 -40.75 -2.71
C THR A 5 -87.63 -39.41 -2.31
N PRO A 6 -87.26 -38.82 -1.16
CA PRO A 6 -87.82 -37.56 -0.72
C PRO A 6 -87.35 -36.40 -1.61
N GLN A 7 -88.32 -35.74 -2.22
CA GLN A 7 -88.17 -34.53 -3.02
C GLN A 7 -87.73 -33.37 -2.10
N ALA A 8 -86.48 -32.93 -2.23
CA ALA A 8 -85.97 -31.74 -1.58
C ALA A 8 -86.61 -30.47 -2.20
N PRO A 9 -86.92 -29.43 -1.40
CA PRO A 9 -87.52 -28.21 -1.93
C PRO A 9 -86.50 -27.45 -2.80
N GLU A 10 -86.91 -27.12 -4.02
CA GLU A 10 -86.19 -26.20 -4.91
C GLU A 10 -86.03 -24.85 -4.21
N ALA A 11 -84.81 -24.56 -3.76
CA ALA A 11 -84.43 -23.22 -3.34
C ALA A 11 -84.29 -22.35 -4.59
N THR A 12 -85.29 -21.51 -4.82
CA THR A 12 -85.23 -20.39 -5.76
C THR A 12 -84.04 -19.51 -5.41
N THR A 13 -82.97 -19.62 -6.18
CA THR A 13 -81.81 -18.72 -6.10
C THR A 13 -82.28 -17.34 -6.58
N PRO A 14 -82.12 -16.25 -5.82
CA PRO A 14 -82.41 -14.91 -6.31
C PRO A 14 -81.54 -14.65 -7.55
N ALA A 15 -82.16 -14.29 -8.67
CA ALA A 15 -81.45 -13.87 -9.86
C ALA A 15 -80.43 -12.78 -9.49
N ALA A 16 -79.14 -13.06 -9.70
CA ALA A 16 -78.10 -12.05 -9.60
C ALA A 16 -78.48 -10.89 -10.54
N PRO A 17 -78.49 -9.64 -10.06
CA PRO A 17 -78.81 -8.51 -10.93
C PRO A 17 -77.87 -8.53 -12.13
N GLU A 18 -78.44 -8.58 -13.33
CA GLU A 18 -77.68 -8.47 -14.57
C GLU A 18 -76.84 -7.19 -14.51
N ALA A 19 -75.53 -7.36 -14.36
CA ALA A 19 -74.59 -6.25 -14.36
C ALA A 19 -74.67 -5.58 -15.73
N GLN A 20 -75.39 -4.45 -15.79
CA GLN A 20 -75.41 -3.63 -16.98
C GLN A 20 -73.96 -3.24 -17.31
N PRO A 21 -73.55 -3.26 -18.59
CA PRO A 21 -72.20 -2.86 -18.94
C PRO A 21 -72.00 -1.40 -18.54
N GLU A 22 -71.12 -1.17 -17.56
CA GLU A 22 -70.66 0.17 -17.21
C GLU A 22 -69.94 0.76 -18.43
N THR A 23 -70.62 1.62 -19.18
CA THR A 23 -70.03 2.35 -20.29
C THR A 23 -69.37 3.62 -19.78
N PHE A 24 -68.05 3.74 -19.98
CA PHE A 24 -67.30 4.94 -19.64
C PHE A 24 -67.44 6.03 -20.70
N ASP A 25 -67.52 7.28 -20.25
CA ASP A 25 -67.50 8.43 -21.15
C ASP A 25 -66.20 8.49 -21.96
N ARG A 26 -66.32 8.90 -23.23
CA ARG A 26 -65.18 8.98 -24.15
C ARG A 26 -64.06 9.88 -23.63
N GLU A 27 -64.41 11.02 -23.05
CA GLU A 27 -63.43 11.98 -22.50
C GLU A 27 -62.62 11.37 -21.35
N TYR A 28 -63.26 10.58 -20.49
CA TYR A 28 -62.60 9.87 -19.40
C TYR A 28 -61.57 8.86 -19.92
N VAL A 29 -61.94 8.07 -20.93
CA VAL A 29 -61.02 7.09 -21.56
C VAL A 29 -59.85 7.80 -22.25
N GLU A 30 -60.09 8.92 -22.95
CA GLU A 30 -59.03 9.70 -23.59
C GLU A 30 -58.05 10.28 -22.57
N LYS A 31 -58.54 10.80 -21.43
CA LYS A 31 -57.69 11.26 -20.31
C LYS A 31 -56.84 10.11 -19.76
N LEU A 32 -57.45 8.96 -19.50
CA LEU A 32 -56.75 7.79 -18.96
C LEU A 32 -55.66 7.27 -19.91
N ARG A 33 -55.88 7.33 -21.22
CA ARG A 33 -54.86 6.97 -22.23
C ARG A 33 -53.68 7.94 -22.22
N LYS A 34 -53.92 9.25 -22.10
CA LYS A 34 -52.86 10.27 -22.02
C LYS A 34 -52.03 10.12 -20.75
N GLU A 35 -52.68 9.86 -19.62
CA GLU A 35 -52.01 9.61 -18.34
C GLU A 35 -51.17 8.33 -18.40
N ASN A 36 -51.72 7.22 -18.89
CA ASN A 36 -50.97 5.98 -19.10
C ASN A 36 -49.77 6.15 -20.03
N ALA A 37 -49.92 6.88 -21.13
CA ALA A 37 -48.81 7.17 -22.04
C ALA A 37 -47.70 7.96 -21.33
N THR A 38 -48.09 8.93 -20.49
CA THR A 38 -47.15 9.71 -19.68
C THR A 38 -46.41 8.83 -18.67
N TYR A 39 -47.11 7.93 -17.97
CA TYR A 39 -46.49 7.01 -17.02
C TYR A 39 -45.53 6.04 -17.70
N ARG A 40 -45.91 5.47 -18.85
CA ARG A 40 -45.01 4.60 -19.63
C ARG A 40 -43.75 5.34 -20.03
N ARG A 41 -43.87 6.57 -20.52
CA ARG A 41 -42.70 7.39 -20.89
C ARG A 41 -41.80 7.67 -19.68
N LYS A 42 -42.38 8.10 -18.56
CA LYS A 42 -41.63 8.33 -17.31
C LYS A 42 -40.94 7.07 -16.79
N ALA A 43 -41.60 5.91 -16.89
CA ALA A 43 -41.01 4.64 -16.48
C ALA A 43 -39.84 4.24 -17.39
N GLN A 44 -39.95 4.47 -18.71
CA GLN A 44 -38.86 4.27 -19.66
C GLN A 44 -37.68 5.20 -19.37
N GLU A 45 -37.92 6.49 -19.22
CA GLU A 45 -36.90 7.49 -18.87
C GLU A 45 -36.18 7.14 -17.55
N ALA A 46 -36.94 6.73 -16.53
CA ALA A 46 -36.36 6.31 -15.24
C ALA A 46 -35.52 5.04 -15.38
N HIS A 47 -35.98 4.06 -16.17
CA HIS A 47 -35.23 2.84 -16.43
C HIS A 47 -33.92 3.13 -17.17
N GLU A 48 -33.97 3.95 -18.22
CA GLU A 48 -32.77 4.39 -18.96
C GLU A 48 -31.79 5.14 -18.07
N ALA A 49 -32.26 6.04 -17.21
CA ALA A 49 -31.41 6.77 -16.27
C ALA A 49 -30.72 5.83 -15.26
N VAL A 50 -31.43 4.82 -14.76
CA VAL A 50 -30.85 3.81 -13.84
C VAL A 50 -29.78 2.99 -14.54
N GLU A 51 -30.01 2.52 -15.76
CA GLU A 51 -29.02 1.76 -16.52
C GLU A 51 -27.80 2.60 -16.90
N ALA A 52 -28.01 3.86 -17.28
CA ALA A 52 -26.92 4.81 -17.51
C ALA A 52 -26.09 5.06 -16.23
N ALA A 53 -26.74 5.22 -15.08
CA ALA A 53 -26.05 5.41 -13.81
C ALA A 53 -25.26 4.16 -13.38
N LYS A 54 -25.82 2.96 -13.58
CA LYS A 54 -25.13 1.69 -13.31
C LYS A 54 -23.87 1.54 -14.16
N THR A 55 -24.00 1.72 -15.47
CA THR A 55 -22.88 1.59 -16.40
C THR A 55 -21.79 2.63 -16.13
N ALA A 56 -22.15 3.87 -15.79
CA ALA A 56 -21.20 4.89 -15.37
C ALA A 56 -20.49 4.52 -14.06
N ALA A 57 -21.22 4.00 -13.07
CA ALA A 57 -20.65 3.57 -11.79
C ALA A 57 -19.72 2.36 -11.94
N GLU A 58 -20.04 1.42 -12.83
CA GLU A 58 -19.17 0.28 -13.14
C GLU A 58 -17.87 0.72 -13.79
N ARG A 59 -17.93 1.62 -14.78
CA ARG A 59 -16.74 2.21 -15.41
C ARG A 59 -15.86 2.93 -14.38
N ALA A 60 -16.46 3.79 -13.55
CA ALA A 60 -15.73 4.51 -12.52
C ALA A 60 -15.05 3.57 -11.51
N LYS A 61 -15.69 2.45 -11.16
CA LYS A 61 -15.08 1.43 -10.30
C LYS A 61 -13.89 0.74 -10.96
N LEU A 62 -14.00 0.41 -12.25
CA LEU A 62 -12.91 -0.21 -12.99
C LEU A 62 -11.71 0.74 -13.10
N ASP A 63 -11.94 1.99 -13.49
CA ASP A 63 -10.89 3.02 -13.59
C ASP A 63 -10.18 3.24 -12.25
N GLU A 64 -10.93 3.31 -11.15
CA GLU A 64 -10.35 3.47 -9.82
C GLU A 64 -9.54 2.23 -9.39
N LEU A 65 -10.02 1.03 -9.72
CA LEU A 65 -9.27 -0.20 -9.46
C LEU A 65 -7.96 -0.25 -10.26
N GLU A 66 -7.97 0.23 -11.51
CA GLU A 66 -6.76 0.33 -12.33
C GLU A 66 -5.78 1.34 -11.76
N ARG A 67 -6.25 2.52 -11.33
CA ARG A 67 -5.44 3.54 -10.66
C ARG A 67 -4.78 3.00 -9.39
N VAL A 68 -5.56 2.35 -8.52
CA VAL A 68 -5.05 1.78 -7.27
C VAL A 68 -4.03 0.66 -7.54
N LYS A 69 -4.25 -0.17 -8.56
CA LYS A 69 -3.27 -1.20 -8.96
C LYS A 69 -1.96 -0.59 -9.47
N ALA A 70 -2.03 0.46 -10.28
CA ALA A 70 -0.85 1.16 -10.76
C ALA A 70 -0.06 1.80 -9.61
N GLU A 71 -0.75 2.49 -8.69
CA GLU A 71 -0.12 3.08 -7.50
C GLU A 71 0.53 2.03 -6.61
N LYS A 72 -0.15 0.90 -6.39
CA LYS A 72 0.41 -0.21 -5.63
C LYS A 72 1.68 -0.75 -6.28
N ALA A 73 1.66 -0.99 -7.60
CA ALA A 73 2.84 -1.49 -8.31
C ALA A 73 4.02 -0.52 -8.24
N ASP A 74 3.77 0.79 -8.30
CA ASP A 74 4.83 1.80 -8.19
C ASP A 74 5.39 1.91 -6.77
N VAL A 75 4.54 1.81 -5.75
CA VAL A 75 4.99 1.76 -4.35
C VAL A 75 5.80 0.50 -4.07
N GLU A 76 5.35 -0.66 -4.56
CA GLU A 76 6.09 -1.93 -4.42
C GLU A 76 7.47 -1.86 -5.09
N LYS A 77 7.57 -1.28 -6.28
CA LYS A 77 8.87 -1.04 -6.93
C LYS A 77 9.78 -0.14 -6.09
N ARG A 78 9.24 0.94 -5.52
CA ARG A 78 10.02 1.85 -4.66
C ARG A 78 10.49 1.16 -3.39
N ILE A 79 9.64 0.34 -2.78
CA ILE A 79 10.01 -0.46 -1.61
C ILE A 79 11.13 -1.42 -1.97
N ALA A 80 10.98 -2.20 -3.04
CA ALA A 80 12.00 -3.15 -3.48
C ALA A 80 13.34 -2.46 -3.82
N GLU A 81 13.31 -1.29 -4.45
CA GLU A 81 14.51 -0.49 -4.72
C GLU A 81 15.18 0.00 -3.43
N LEU A 82 14.39 0.50 -2.48
CA LEU A 82 14.90 0.96 -1.19
C LEU A 82 15.47 -0.18 -0.35
N GLU A 83 14.81 -1.34 -0.33
CA GLU A 83 15.27 -2.54 0.36
C GLU A 83 16.56 -3.08 -0.27
N LEU A 84 16.63 -3.14 -1.61
CA LEU A 84 17.87 -3.53 -2.28
C LEU A 84 19.00 -2.54 -1.95
N ARG A 85 18.70 -1.25 -1.93
CA ARG A 85 19.68 -0.22 -1.58
C ARG A 85 20.13 -0.31 -0.12
N SER A 86 19.23 -0.58 0.83
CA SER A 86 19.59 -0.75 2.24
C SER A 86 20.42 -2.01 2.44
N LEU A 87 19.99 -3.14 1.89
CA LEU A 87 20.72 -4.41 1.98
C LEU A 87 22.12 -4.30 1.37
N THR A 88 22.24 -3.69 0.19
CA THR A 88 23.56 -3.49 -0.43
C THR A 88 24.44 -2.53 0.39
N ALA A 89 23.88 -1.48 0.99
CA ALA A 89 24.60 -0.58 1.87
C ALA A 89 25.06 -1.26 3.17
N GLU A 90 24.20 -2.07 3.80
CA GLU A 90 24.51 -2.85 5.00
C GLU A 90 25.59 -3.89 4.74
N ARG A 91 25.45 -4.66 3.64
CA ARG A 91 26.47 -5.62 3.22
C ARG A 91 27.79 -4.94 2.92
N ARG A 92 27.76 -3.78 2.26
CA ARG A 92 28.96 -2.95 2.00
C ARG A 92 29.59 -2.47 3.30
N ALA A 93 28.81 -2.00 4.27
CA ALA A 93 29.31 -1.55 5.55
C ALA A 93 29.96 -2.70 6.35
N ALA A 94 29.37 -3.90 6.32
CA ALA A 94 29.86 -5.07 7.04
C ALA A 94 31.24 -5.56 6.58
N ILE A 95 31.55 -5.40 5.29
CA ILE A 95 32.82 -5.78 4.66
C ILE A 95 33.84 -4.64 4.60
N THR A 96 33.38 -3.38 4.60
CA THR A 96 34.28 -2.21 4.53
C THR A 96 35.25 -2.22 5.71
N GLY A 97 36.55 -2.09 5.41
CA GLY A 97 37.62 -2.15 6.41
C GLY A 97 38.09 -3.57 6.77
N LYS A 98 37.35 -4.62 6.37
CA LYS A 98 37.76 -6.02 6.54
C LYS A 98 38.25 -6.68 5.25
N VAL A 99 37.89 -6.12 4.10
CA VAL A 99 38.39 -6.54 2.77
C VAL A 99 39.11 -5.38 2.07
N ALA A 100 40.06 -5.70 1.19
CA ALA A 100 40.79 -4.71 0.40
C ALA A 100 39.89 -3.96 -0.59
N ASP A 101 38.88 -4.63 -1.17
CA ASP A 101 37.91 -4.03 -2.08
C ASP A 101 36.49 -4.50 -1.76
N ALA A 102 35.71 -3.61 -1.13
CA ALA A 102 34.32 -3.86 -0.78
C ALA A 102 33.41 -4.02 -2.01
N THR A 103 33.72 -3.36 -3.12
CA THR A 103 32.89 -3.44 -4.34
C THR A 103 33.13 -4.75 -5.08
N ALA A 104 34.38 -5.23 -5.16
CA ALA A 104 34.67 -6.55 -5.70
C ALA A 104 34.08 -7.67 -4.83
N ALA A 105 34.18 -7.54 -3.50
CA ALA A 105 33.58 -8.47 -2.54
C ALA A 105 32.05 -8.61 -2.70
N LEU A 106 31.32 -7.51 -2.92
CA LEU A 106 29.87 -7.57 -3.17
C LEU A 106 29.49 -8.32 -4.46
N LYS A 107 30.35 -8.30 -5.49
CA LYS A 107 30.12 -9.01 -6.76
C LYS A 107 30.39 -10.51 -6.66
N LEU A 108 31.24 -10.91 -5.73
CA LEU A 108 31.67 -12.29 -5.49
C LEU A 108 30.91 -12.96 -4.35
N LEU A 109 29.97 -12.23 -3.73
CA LEU A 109 29.12 -12.72 -2.66
C LEU A 109 28.22 -13.83 -3.21
N ASP A 110 28.18 -14.96 -2.51
CA ASP A 110 27.32 -16.10 -2.84
C ASP A 110 26.34 -16.25 -1.68
N GLU A 111 25.05 -16.22 -1.97
CA GLU A 111 23.99 -16.26 -0.95
C GLU A 111 24.02 -17.55 -0.13
N THR A 112 24.53 -18.65 -0.70
CA THR A 112 24.54 -19.96 -0.03
C THR A 112 25.77 -20.16 0.87
N ARG A 113 26.90 -19.51 0.55
CA ARG A 113 28.18 -19.73 1.23
C ARG A 113 28.61 -18.55 2.09
N HIS A 114 28.33 -17.33 1.62
CA HIS A 114 28.86 -16.09 2.19
C HIS A 114 27.81 -15.30 2.99
N LEU A 115 26.56 -15.77 3.02
CA LEU A 115 25.49 -15.21 3.87
C LEU A 115 25.08 -16.21 4.97
N ASP A 116 24.58 -15.70 6.08
CA ASP A 116 23.84 -16.49 7.08
C ASP A 116 22.34 -16.50 6.79
N GLN A 117 21.57 -17.15 7.68
CA GLN A 117 20.11 -17.26 7.56
C GLN A 117 19.40 -15.89 7.68
N GLU A 118 20.09 -14.88 8.20
CA GLU A 118 19.60 -13.52 8.42
C GLU A 118 20.07 -12.57 7.30
N GLY A 119 20.87 -13.07 6.35
CA GLY A 119 21.40 -12.30 5.22
C GLY A 119 22.63 -11.45 5.55
N ALA A 120 23.27 -11.67 6.70
CA ALA A 120 24.49 -11.00 7.09
C ALA A 120 25.73 -11.69 6.47
N VAL A 121 26.77 -10.90 6.19
CA VAL A 121 27.95 -11.35 5.45
C VAL A 121 28.94 -12.09 6.36
N LYS A 122 29.23 -13.35 6.02
CA LYS A 122 30.28 -14.16 6.64
C LYS A 122 31.64 -13.79 6.04
N VAL A 123 32.26 -12.76 6.60
CA VAL A 123 33.52 -12.21 6.10
C VAL A 123 34.65 -13.25 6.10
N ASP A 124 34.74 -14.11 7.11
CA ASP A 124 35.79 -15.12 7.20
C ASP A 124 35.67 -16.20 6.11
N ALA A 125 34.43 -16.61 5.79
CA ALA A 125 34.16 -17.53 4.68
C ALA A 125 34.52 -16.87 3.33
N LEU A 126 34.15 -15.60 3.15
CA LEU A 126 34.47 -14.84 1.96
C LEU A 126 35.99 -14.68 1.75
N LEU A 127 36.75 -14.44 2.82
CA LEU A 127 38.21 -14.34 2.76
C LEU A 127 38.90 -15.69 2.55
N THR A 128 38.26 -16.79 2.98
CA THR A 128 38.74 -18.15 2.73
C THR A 128 38.62 -18.51 1.24
N ASP A 129 37.48 -18.22 0.63
CA ASP A 129 37.23 -18.50 -0.79
C ASP A 129 37.92 -17.50 -1.73
N TYR A 130 38.09 -16.25 -1.28
CA TYR A 130 38.76 -15.19 -2.04
C TYR A 130 39.90 -14.53 -1.25
N PRO A 131 41.06 -15.21 -1.10
CA PRO A 131 42.19 -14.69 -0.33
C PRO A 131 42.76 -13.37 -0.85
N PHE A 132 42.59 -13.07 -2.15
CA PHE A 132 43.03 -11.81 -2.74
C PHE A 132 42.22 -10.59 -2.26
N LEU A 133 41.06 -10.81 -1.63
CA LEU A 133 40.27 -9.75 -0.98
C LEU A 133 40.77 -9.44 0.43
N ALA A 134 41.72 -10.21 0.97
CA ALA A 134 42.30 -9.93 2.27
C ALA A 134 42.92 -8.52 2.29
N PRO A 135 42.75 -7.76 3.38
CA PRO A 135 43.29 -6.42 3.48
C PRO A 135 44.80 -6.52 3.29
N LYS A 136 45.31 -5.95 2.21
CA LYS A 136 46.74 -5.86 1.99
C LYS A 136 47.27 -5.03 3.14
N ALA A 137 48.00 -5.66 4.06
CA ALA A 137 48.61 -4.95 5.17
C ALA A 137 49.39 -3.78 4.57
N LEU A 138 48.88 -2.56 4.78
CA LEU A 138 49.64 -1.35 4.53
C LEU A 138 50.81 -1.45 5.49
N ALA A 139 51.95 -1.95 4.99
CA ALA A 139 53.24 -1.74 5.61
C ALA A 139 53.46 -0.22 5.62
N GLY A 140 52.96 0.43 6.68
CA GLY A 140 52.83 1.87 6.76
C GLY A 140 51.51 2.30 7.40
N SER A 141 51.30 1.92 8.67
CA SER A 141 50.42 2.71 9.53
C SER A 141 51.05 4.08 9.69
N ILE A 142 50.57 5.07 8.94
CA ILE A 142 50.73 6.47 9.33
C ILE A 142 49.71 6.67 10.45
N PRO A 143 50.10 7.12 11.66
CA PRO A 143 49.13 7.39 12.71
C PRO A 143 48.09 8.37 12.19
N ALA A 144 46.82 8.04 12.39
CA ALA A 144 45.72 8.95 12.10
C ALA A 144 46.02 10.31 12.76
N PRO A 145 45.81 11.45 12.07
CA PRO A 145 45.89 12.74 12.73
C PRO A 145 44.88 12.71 13.88
N ASP A 146 45.39 12.96 15.08
CA ASP A 146 44.66 12.97 16.34
C ASP A 146 43.31 13.65 16.13
N ALA A 147 42.22 12.91 16.38
CA ALA A 147 40.89 13.49 16.39
C ALA A 147 40.89 14.53 17.51
N THR A 148 41.09 15.81 17.16
CA THR A 148 41.13 16.91 18.10
C THR A 148 39.83 16.89 18.90
N LYS A 149 39.94 16.43 20.15
CA LYS A 149 38.84 16.35 21.10
C LYS A 149 38.33 17.78 21.30
N THR A 150 37.16 18.10 20.76
CA THR A 150 36.55 19.42 20.94
C THR A 150 36.11 19.55 22.39
N ILE A 151 36.88 20.30 23.17
CA ILE A 151 36.58 20.62 24.57
C ILE A 151 35.47 21.67 24.58
N ASN A 152 34.33 21.37 25.20
CA ASN A 152 33.23 22.32 25.34
C ASN A 152 33.40 23.17 26.63
N ALA A 153 32.61 24.23 26.78
CA ALA A 153 32.67 25.13 27.94
C ALA A 153 32.40 24.43 29.30
N ALA A 154 31.60 23.36 29.31
CA ALA A 154 31.34 22.59 30.52
C ALA A 154 32.53 21.68 30.91
N ASP A 155 33.35 21.28 29.95
CA ASP A 155 34.56 20.49 30.18
C ASP A 155 35.72 21.36 30.68
N LEU A 156 35.81 22.61 30.21
CA LEU A 156 36.78 23.60 30.70
C LEU A 156 36.61 23.93 32.18
N GLN A 157 35.37 23.98 32.67
CA GLN A 157 35.08 24.24 34.09
C GLN A 157 35.45 23.08 35.02
N ARG A 158 35.61 21.87 34.47
CA ARG A 158 35.96 20.66 35.23
C ARG A 158 37.44 20.31 35.13
N MET A 159 38.19 20.94 34.23
CA MET A 159 39.62 20.75 34.08
C MET A 159 40.40 21.57 35.10
N THR A 160 41.45 20.96 35.64
CA THR A 160 42.39 21.66 36.50
C THR A 160 43.25 22.64 35.68
N PRO A 161 43.84 23.67 36.31
CA PRO A 161 44.70 24.63 35.59
C PRO A 161 45.89 23.98 34.87
N GLU A 162 46.40 22.86 35.38
CA GLU A 162 47.49 22.11 34.77
C GLU A 162 47.04 21.37 33.50
N GLU A 163 45.83 20.83 33.50
CA GLU A 163 45.24 20.15 32.34
C GLU A 163 44.86 21.13 31.21
N ILE A 164 44.47 22.35 31.57
CA ILE A 164 44.21 23.44 30.61
C ILE A 164 45.50 23.85 29.90
N ASN A 165 46.60 24.02 30.64
CA ASN A 165 47.90 24.35 30.04
C ASN A 165 48.41 23.25 29.10
N LYS A 166 48.13 21.98 29.41
CA LYS A 166 48.52 20.84 28.56
C LYS A 166 47.72 20.77 27.26
N ASN A 167 46.45 21.20 27.28
CA ASN A 167 45.53 21.14 26.14
C ASN A 167 45.26 22.53 25.51
N TRP A 168 46.16 23.49 25.71
CA TRP A 168 45.94 24.90 25.39
C TRP A 168 45.58 25.17 23.92
N ASP A 169 46.15 24.40 22.99
CA ASP A 169 45.86 24.53 21.56
C ASP A 169 44.40 24.14 21.23
N ALA A 170 43.84 23.14 21.91
CA ALA A 170 42.44 22.75 21.75
C ALA A 170 41.48 23.76 22.39
N VAL A 171 41.89 24.39 23.50
CA VAL A 171 41.12 25.45 24.18
C VAL A 171 41.04 26.72 23.32
N LYS A 172 42.15 27.13 22.68
CA LYS A 172 42.14 28.24 21.71
C LYS A 172 41.22 27.96 20.52
N ALA A 173 41.24 26.75 19.99
CA ALA A 173 40.38 26.36 18.87
C ALA A 173 38.88 26.48 19.22
N ALA A 174 38.49 26.20 20.47
CA ALA A 174 37.12 26.36 20.95
C ALA A 174 36.70 27.83 21.13
N HIS A 175 37.62 28.74 21.48
CA HIS A 175 37.32 30.16 21.70
C HIS A 175 37.26 31.00 20.40
N THR A 176 37.80 30.48 19.29
CA THR A 176 37.93 31.22 18.01
C THR A 176 36.77 30.95 17.05
N LYS A 177 35.76 30.16 17.46
CA LYS A 177 34.59 29.83 16.63
C LYS A 177 33.41 30.72 17.08
N PRO A 178 32.93 31.69 16.26
CA PRO A 178 31.74 32.48 16.58
C PRO A 178 30.46 31.64 16.51
#